data_AF-A0A813LDY0-F1
#
_entry.id   AF-A0A813LDY0-F1
#
_cell.length_a   1.000
_cell.length_b   1.000
_cell.length_c   1.000
_cell.angle_alpha   90.00
_cell.angle_beta   90.00
_cell.angle_gamma   90.00
#
_symmetry.space_group_name_H-M   'P 1'
#
loop_
_entity.id
_entity.type
_entity.pdbx_description
1 polymer ?
#
loop_
_entity_poly.entity_id
_entity_poly.type
_entity_poly.pdbx_seq_one_letter_code
_entity_poly.pdbx_strand_id
1 'polypeptide(L)'
;LKRRMAVITSGRVIKDIDHVIKTLGFDSDFGIDKINHTKKHVGYWPDGDYRRWVASDQSAIDASRFGGTAISPYAALCAYWGTHFMHYPEDGKRLLEAKILAENVAKPEVGAAAYMFEPRVAATVQVAYGSSVPEMGDWQASNDAFKKTSMWAVCPPERFLEECEKDWFHYCRKFKEFGDDREFPPYPYTLDWTFDLLRQEEEDGIQFAVKGGQLTKEQADELRESNIGKFEQRCGEAKERRRQREQNRL
;
A
#
# COMPACT_ATOMS: atom_id res chain seq x y z
N LEU A 1 -2.98 28.95 28.02
CA LEU A 1 -2.72 28.25 26.74
C LEU A 1 -1.32 28.59 26.26
N LYS A 2 -0.40 27.59 26.21
CA LYS A 2 0.97 27.79 25.69
C LYS A 2 0.89 28.21 24.22
N ARG A 3 1.65 29.24 23.84
CA ARG A 3 1.71 29.76 22.47
C ARG A 3 2.12 28.64 21.51
N ARG A 4 1.28 28.35 20.51
CA ARG A 4 1.52 27.34 19.45
C ARG A 4 2.36 27.98 18.34
N MET A 5 3.68 27.93 18.46
CA MET A 5 4.59 28.53 17.49
C MET A 5 5.66 27.53 17.04
N ALA A 6 6.07 27.61 15.77
CA ALA A 6 7.20 26.86 15.21
C ALA A 6 8.21 27.83 14.61
N VAL A 7 9.50 27.55 14.80
CA VAL A 7 10.59 28.24 14.12
C VAL A 7 11.12 27.31 13.04
N ILE A 8 11.02 27.71 11.77
CA ILE A 8 11.54 26.91 10.65
C ILE A 8 13.01 27.25 10.40
N THR A 9 13.71 26.44 9.61
CA THR A 9 15.16 26.56 9.34
C THR A 9 15.60 27.91 8.79
N SER A 10 14.70 28.67 8.16
CA SER A 10 14.97 30.05 7.72
C SER A 10 14.95 31.09 8.85
N GLY A 11 14.71 30.69 10.10
CA GLY A 11 14.51 31.59 11.23
C GLY A 11 13.11 32.22 11.29
N ARG A 12 12.24 31.96 10.31
CA ARG A 12 10.87 32.44 10.32
C ARG A 12 10.08 31.80 11.45
N VAL A 13 9.38 32.64 12.21
CA VAL A 13 8.48 32.23 13.27
C VAL A 13 7.06 32.14 12.71
N ILE A 14 6.47 30.96 12.75
CA ILE A 14 5.06 30.71 12.44
C ILE A 14 4.31 30.68 13.76
N LYS A 15 3.31 31.56 13.92
CA LYS A 15 2.45 31.66 15.12
C LYS A 15 1.08 31.02 14.82
N ASP A 16 0.33 30.74 15.88
CA ASP A 16 -1.06 30.27 15.83
C ASP A 16 -1.24 29.00 14.99
N ILE A 17 -0.32 28.05 15.16
CA ILE A 17 -0.37 26.77 14.45
C ILE A 17 -1.40 25.86 15.11
N ASP A 18 -2.43 25.46 14.36
CA ASP A 18 -3.40 24.47 14.83
C ASP A 18 -2.89 23.04 14.67
N HIS A 19 -2.19 22.77 13.56
CA HIS A 19 -1.69 21.45 13.19
C HIS A 19 -0.31 21.53 12.54
N VAL A 20 0.58 20.58 12.86
CA VAL A 20 1.87 20.40 12.17
C VAL A 20 1.81 19.07 11.43
N ILE A 21 1.94 19.11 10.11
CA ILE A 21 2.10 17.92 9.27
C ILE A 21 3.56 17.89 8.84
N LYS A 22 4.34 16.93 9.36
CA LYS A 22 5.74 16.76 9.02
C LYS A 22 5.87 15.56 8.07
N THR A 23 6.24 15.81 6.83
CA THR A 23 6.59 14.77 5.84
C THR A 23 8.12 14.67 5.78
N LEU A 24 8.71 13.61 6.33
CA LEU A 24 10.16 13.38 6.30
C LEU A 24 10.50 12.12 5.49
N GLY A 25 11.76 12.08 5.03
CA GLY A 25 12.35 10.97 4.29
C GLY A 25 12.49 9.68 5.11
N PHE A 26 13.21 8.72 4.54
CA PHE A 26 13.27 7.32 5.02
C PHE A 26 14.06 7.10 6.33
N ASP A 27 14.58 8.17 6.95
CA ASP A 27 15.38 8.07 8.17
C ASP A 27 14.53 8.20 9.43
N SER A 28 14.90 7.45 10.46
CA SER A 28 14.27 7.57 11.79
C SER A 28 14.62 8.90 12.45
N ASP A 29 13.63 9.58 13.03
CA ASP A 29 13.82 10.87 13.71
C ASP A 29 13.31 10.81 15.16
N PHE A 30 14.22 10.69 16.13
CA PHE A 30 13.92 10.75 17.56
C PHE A 30 13.24 12.05 18.00
N GLY A 31 13.29 13.11 17.18
CA GLY A 31 12.52 14.33 17.37
C GLY A 31 11.01 14.10 17.38
N ILE A 32 10.51 13.10 16.64
CA ILE A 32 9.08 12.74 16.61
C ILE A 32 8.64 12.18 17.97
N ASP A 33 9.43 11.29 18.56
CA ASP A 33 9.19 10.76 19.91
C ASP A 33 9.22 11.90 20.93
N LYS A 34 10.20 12.80 20.82
CA LYS A 34 10.32 13.96 21.72
C LYS A 34 9.12 14.90 21.64
N ILE A 35 8.64 15.20 20.44
CA ILE A 35 7.45 16.06 20.22
C ILE A 35 6.20 15.40 20.80
N ASN A 36 6.07 14.09 20.65
CA ASN A 36 4.93 13.34 21.17
C ASN A 36 5.10 12.90 22.62
N HIS A 37 6.22 13.23 23.28
CA HIS A 37 6.57 12.74 24.61
C HIS A 37 6.52 11.21 24.75
N THR A 38 6.81 10.50 23.66
CA THR A 38 6.68 9.05 23.58
C THR A 38 7.74 8.34 24.40
N LYS A 39 7.31 7.42 25.27
CA LYS A 39 8.19 6.43 25.93
C LYS A 39 8.11 5.08 25.23
N LYS A 40 6.92 4.71 24.75
CA LYS A 40 6.68 3.53 23.93
C LYS A 40 5.59 3.79 22.90
N HIS A 41 5.67 3.14 21.76
CA HIS A 41 4.56 3.02 20.82
C HIS A 41 3.74 1.77 21.16
N VAL A 42 2.42 1.88 21.13
CA VAL A 42 1.49 0.74 21.19
C VAL A 42 0.73 0.73 19.87
N GLY A 43 1.10 -0.16 18.96
CA GLY A 43 0.79 0.02 17.54
C GLY A 43 1.27 1.39 17.05
N TYR A 44 0.44 2.12 16.31
CA TYR A 44 0.78 3.46 15.81
C TYR A 44 0.48 4.60 16.79
N TRP A 45 0.20 4.28 18.06
CA TRP A 45 -0.16 5.27 19.08
C TRP A 45 0.99 5.57 20.05
N PRO A 46 1.47 6.82 20.09
CA PRO A 46 2.38 7.29 21.14
C PRO A 46 1.81 7.03 22.54
N ASP A 47 2.50 6.24 23.35
CA ASP A 47 2.12 5.76 24.69
C ASP A 47 0.71 5.19 24.78
N GLY A 48 0.20 4.61 23.68
CA GLY A 48 -1.16 4.08 23.63
C GLY A 48 -2.27 5.15 23.66
N ASP A 49 -1.96 6.42 23.47
CA ASP A 49 -2.99 7.45 23.31
C ASP A 49 -3.51 7.42 21.87
N TYR A 50 -4.67 6.77 21.65
CA TYR A 50 -5.30 6.61 20.34
C TYR A 50 -5.69 7.92 19.65
N ARG A 51 -5.64 9.06 20.34
CA ARG A 51 -5.86 10.40 19.76
C ARG A 51 -4.60 10.97 19.12
N ARG A 52 -3.44 10.35 19.37
CA ARG A 52 -2.16 10.68 18.75
C ARG A 52 -1.81 9.58 17.77
N TRP A 53 -1.36 9.99 16.58
CA TRP A 53 -1.07 9.06 15.50
C TRP A 53 0.30 9.35 14.91
N VAL A 54 1.17 8.34 14.88
CA VAL A 54 2.44 8.39 14.16
C VAL A 54 2.61 7.07 13.43
N ALA A 55 2.64 7.15 12.10
CA ALA A 55 2.96 6.04 11.23
C ALA A 55 4.16 6.44 10.37
N SER A 56 5.03 5.49 10.10
CA SER A 56 6.10 5.62 9.13
C SER A 56 6.04 4.49 8.12
N ASP A 57 6.67 4.73 6.97
CA ASP A 57 7.07 3.63 6.11
C ASP A 57 8.14 2.79 6.84
N GLN A 58 8.29 1.53 6.45
CA GLN A 58 9.26 0.64 7.09
C GLN A 58 10.63 0.81 6.41
N SER A 59 11.71 0.89 7.19
CA SER A 59 13.08 1.14 6.68
C SER A 59 13.74 -0.06 6.02
N ALA A 60 13.08 -1.21 6.03
CA ALA A 60 13.60 -2.44 5.48
C ALA A 60 12.55 -3.11 4.59
N ILE A 61 13.02 -3.79 3.56
CA ILE A 61 12.17 -4.61 2.70
C ILE A 61 12.18 -6.03 3.28
N ASP A 62 11.02 -6.51 3.73
CA ASP A 62 10.84 -7.94 3.92
C ASP A 62 10.58 -8.57 2.55
N ALA A 63 11.61 -9.16 1.94
CA ALA A 63 11.51 -9.82 0.64
C ALA A 63 10.54 -11.01 0.63
N SER A 64 10.13 -11.53 1.80
CA SER A 64 9.04 -12.52 1.87
C SER A 64 7.65 -11.89 1.68
N ARG A 65 7.55 -10.55 1.67
CA ARG A 65 6.31 -9.76 1.58
C ARG A 65 6.50 -8.52 0.72
N PHE A 66 6.67 -8.72 -0.59
CA PHE A 66 6.80 -7.61 -1.56
C PHE A 66 5.60 -6.65 -1.60
N GLY A 67 4.46 -6.98 -1.00
CA GLY A 67 3.36 -6.03 -0.81
C GLY A 67 3.74 -4.78 0.01
N GLY A 68 4.82 -4.85 0.81
CA GLY A 68 5.32 -3.75 1.63
C GLY A 68 6.18 -2.71 0.90
N THR A 69 6.47 -2.86 -0.39
CA THR A 69 7.29 -1.88 -1.14
C THR A 69 6.48 -0.74 -1.75
N ALA A 70 5.15 -0.80 -1.67
CA ALA A 70 4.25 0.23 -2.16
C ALA A 70 3.62 1.02 -1.01
N ILE A 71 3.98 2.30 -0.89
CA ILE A 71 3.43 3.19 0.15
C ILE A 71 1.95 3.54 -0.07
N SER A 72 1.49 3.53 -1.33
CA SER A 72 0.23 4.17 -1.74
C SER A 72 -1.05 3.55 -1.13
N PRO A 73 -1.18 2.21 -0.96
CA PRO A 73 -2.30 1.66 -0.19
C PRO A 73 -2.20 1.94 1.31
N TYR A 74 -0.98 1.85 1.86
CA TYR A 74 -0.71 2.02 3.28
C TYR A 74 -0.95 3.46 3.76
N ALA A 75 -0.60 4.46 2.94
CA ALA A 75 -0.78 5.87 3.26
C ALA A 75 -2.27 6.23 3.41
N ALA A 76 -3.12 5.72 2.52
CA ALA A 76 -4.57 5.94 2.60
C ALA A 76 -5.15 5.32 3.88
N LEU A 77 -4.75 4.09 4.19
CA LEU A 77 -5.13 3.39 5.43
C LEU A 77 -4.68 4.16 6.68
N CYS A 78 -3.42 4.58 6.73
CA CYS A 78 -2.88 5.31 7.89
C CYS A 78 -3.57 6.65 8.11
N ALA A 79 -3.97 7.34 7.04
CA ALA A 79 -4.78 8.55 7.14
C ALA A 79 -6.18 8.22 7.71
N TYR A 80 -6.82 7.17 7.19
CA TYR A 80 -8.14 6.74 7.64
C TYR A 80 -8.14 6.31 9.11
N TRP A 81 -7.22 5.44 9.52
CA TRP A 81 -7.13 4.92 10.89
C TRP A 81 -7.03 6.02 11.94
N GLY A 82 -6.14 7.01 11.70
CA GLY A 82 -6.01 8.16 12.59
C GLY A 82 -7.33 8.91 12.76
N THR A 83 -8.07 9.14 11.67
CA THR A 83 -9.38 9.80 11.72
C THR A 83 -10.47 8.93 12.36
N HIS A 84 -10.48 7.62 12.10
CA HIS A 84 -11.45 6.68 12.65
C HIS A 84 -11.42 6.71 14.17
N PHE A 85 -10.25 6.58 14.80
CA PHE A 85 -10.15 6.55 16.26
C PHE A 85 -10.40 7.91 16.93
N MET A 86 -10.33 9.02 16.18
CA MET A 86 -10.79 10.32 16.67
C MET A 86 -12.32 10.41 16.71
N HIS A 87 -13.00 9.86 15.71
CA HIS A 87 -14.47 9.84 15.63
C HIS A 87 -15.10 8.75 16.50
N TYR A 88 -14.44 7.60 16.61
CA TYR A 88 -14.91 6.41 17.32
C TYR A 88 -13.90 5.97 18.40
N PRO A 89 -13.75 6.76 19.48
CA PRO A 89 -12.73 6.51 20.51
C PRO A 89 -12.90 5.18 21.25
N GLU A 90 -14.12 4.62 21.29
CA GLU A 90 -14.39 3.34 21.95
C GLU A 90 -13.69 2.16 21.27
N ASP A 91 -13.54 2.19 19.94
CA ASP A 91 -12.78 1.14 19.24
C ASP A 91 -11.30 1.20 19.61
N GLY A 92 -10.74 2.40 19.76
CA GLY A 92 -9.37 2.60 20.23
C GLY A 92 -9.17 2.06 21.64
N LYS A 93 -10.11 2.32 22.55
CA LYS A 93 -10.07 1.78 23.93
C LYS A 93 -10.14 0.26 23.94
N ARG A 94 -11.05 -0.36 23.18
CA ARG A 94 -11.17 -1.82 23.09
C ARG A 94 -9.86 -2.47 22.62
N LEU A 95 -9.19 -1.89 21.62
CA LEU A 95 -7.90 -2.39 21.14
C LEU A 95 -6.81 -2.34 22.21
N LEU A 96 -6.76 -1.25 22.99
CA LEU A 96 -5.82 -1.12 24.11
C LEU A 96 -6.11 -2.13 25.22
N GLU A 97 -7.39 -2.31 25.57
CA GLU A 97 -7.84 -3.27 26.59
C GLU A 97 -7.54 -4.71 26.17
N ALA A 98 -7.70 -5.02 24.88
CA ALA A 98 -7.40 -6.32 24.30
C ALA A 98 -5.90 -6.64 24.28
N LYS A 99 -5.01 -5.63 24.36
CA LYS A 99 -3.55 -5.77 24.35
C LYS A 99 -3.00 -6.58 23.17
N ILE A 100 -3.66 -6.47 22.02
CA ILE A 100 -3.28 -7.19 20.79
C ILE A 100 -2.27 -6.43 19.93
N LEU A 101 -2.07 -5.14 20.20
CA LEU A 101 -1.13 -4.30 19.46
C LEU A 101 0.29 -4.49 20.01
N ALA A 102 1.24 -4.69 19.11
CA ALA A 102 2.65 -4.78 19.48
C ALA A 102 3.14 -3.45 20.08
N GLU A 103 4.02 -3.55 21.08
CA GLU A 103 4.70 -2.40 21.65
C GLU A 103 6.11 -2.24 21.05
N ASN A 104 6.57 -1.00 20.91
CA ASN A 104 7.95 -0.71 20.51
C ASN A 104 8.52 0.46 21.32
N VAL A 105 9.82 0.45 21.54
CA VAL A 105 10.56 1.50 22.27
C VAL A 105 11.71 2.00 21.41
N ALA A 106 12.15 3.23 21.66
CA ALA A 106 13.30 3.80 20.98
C ALA A 106 14.56 2.96 21.27
N LYS A 107 15.37 2.75 20.23
CA LYS A 107 16.65 2.02 20.24
C LYS A 107 17.76 2.93 19.69
N PRO A 108 18.27 3.88 20.50
CA PRO A 108 19.28 4.85 20.06
C PRO A 108 20.53 4.22 19.46
N GLU A 109 20.91 3.03 19.94
CA GLU A 109 22.09 2.28 19.51
C GLU A 109 22.05 1.83 18.04
N VAL A 110 20.86 1.66 17.47
CA VAL A 110 20.66 1.33 16.04
C VAL A 110 20.01 2.48 15.28
N GLY A 111 19.87 3.66 15.90
CA GLY A 111 19.25 4.82 15.27
C GLY A 111 17.76 4.65 14.97
N ALA A 112 17.02 3.83 15.73
CA ALA A 112 15.59 3.62 15.53
C ALA A 112 14.75 4.29 16.63
N ALA A 113 13.89 5.24 16.25
CA ALA A 113 12.88 5.85 17.11
C ALA A 113 11.75 4.86 17.46
N ALA A 114 10.98 5.15 18.50
CA ALA A 114 9.93 4.26 19.00
C ALA A 114 8.80 4.02 17.97
N TYR A 115 8.48 5.00 17.12
CA TYR A 115 7.46 4.84 16.07
C TYR A 115 7.89 3.92 14.92
N MET A 116 9.19 3.60 14.83
CA MET A 116 9.77 2.84 13.74
C MET A 116 9.70 1.34 14.02
N PHE A 117 8.69 0.69 13.43
CA PHE A 117 8.53 -0.76 13.54
C PHE A 117 9.33 -1.49 12.46
N GLU A 118 9.88 -2.65 12.85
CA GLU A 118 10.37 -3.65 11.90
C GLU A 118 9.22 -4.11 10.98
N PRO A 119 9.49 -4.40 9.68
CA PRO A 119 8.44 -4.70 8.70
C PRO A 119 7.43 -5.76 9.14
N ARG A 120 7.91 -6.85 9.77
CA ARG A 120 7.02 -7.93 10.25
C ARG A 120 6.13 -7.49 11.40
N VAL A 121 6.66 -6.69 12.32
CA VAL A 121 5.88 -6.19 13.46
C VAL A 121 4.86 -5.16 12.97
N ALA A 122 5.26 -4.27 12.06
CA ALA A 122 4.37 -3.32 11.42
C ALA A 122 3.20 -4.04 10.73
N ALA A 123 3.48 -5.06 9.91
CA ALA A 123 2.45 -5.83 9.23
C ALA A 123 1.48 -6.51 10.22
N THR A 124 1.98 -7.04 11.34
CA THR A 124 1.13 -7.61 12.39
C THR A 124 0.23 -6.56 13.03
N VAL A 125 0.74 -5.36 13.30
CA VAL A 125 -0.04 -4.23 13.82
C VAL A 125 -1.15 -3.83 12.83
N GLN A 126 -0.85 -3.74 11.54
CA GLN A 126 -1.84 -3.43 10.50
C GLN A 126 -2.96 -4.47 10.44
N VAL A 127 -2.60 -5.76 10.48
CA VAL A 127 -3.58 -6.86 10.51
C VAL A 127 -4.44 -6.78 11.77
N ALA A 128 -3.87 -6.43 12.92
CA ALA A 128 -4.63 -6.28 14.17
C ALA A 128 -5.68 -5.16 14.09
N TYR A 129 -5.37 -4.02 13.46
CA TYR A 129 -6.35 -2.97 13.22
C TYR A 129 -7.49 -3.45 12.33
N GLY A 130 -7.18 -4.03 11.18
CA GLY A 130 -8.18 -4.46 10.20
C GLY A 130 -9.07 -5.62 10.69
N SER A 131 -8.54 -6.55 11.49
CA SER A 131 -9.31 -7.70 11.98
C SER A 131 -10.18 -7.39 13.20
N SER A 132 -9.85 -6.35 13.95
CA SER A 132 -10.50 -6.04 15.22
C SER A 132 -11.51 -4.89 15.13
N VAL A 133 -11.50 -4.13 14.02
CA VAL A 133 -12.42 -3.03 13.77
C VAL A 133 -13.14 -3.28 12.45
N PRO A 134 -14.38 -3.84 12.46
CA PRO A 134 -15.10 -4.22 11.24
C PRO A 134 -15.21 -3.12 10.19
N GLU A 135 -15.50 -1.88 10.62
CA GLU A 135 -15.62 -0.72 9.72
C GLU A 135 -14.32 -0.42 8.95
N MET A 136 -13.15 -0.73 9.52
CA MET A 136 -11.88 -0.62 8.80
C MET A 136 -11.75 -1.67 7.70
N GLY A 137 -12.24 -2.88 7.93
CA GLY A 137 -12.31 -3.93 6.92
C GLY A 137 -13.20 -3.53 5.74
N ASP A 138 -14.39 -3.01 6.03
CA ASP A 138 -15.36 -2.58 5.01
C ASP A 138 -14.82 -1.40 4.18
N TRP A 139 -14.19 -0.41 4.84
CA TRP A 139 -13.54 0.70 4.16
C TRP A 139 -12.40 0.21 3.26
N GLN A 140 -11.56 -0.71 3.75
CA GLN A 140 -10.45 -1.25 2.98
C GLN A 140 -10.91 -2.01 1.73
N ALA A 141 -11.98 -2.81 1.85
CA ALA A 141 -12.56 -3.52 0.71
C ALA A 141 -13.02 -2.53 -0.39
N SER A 142 -13.64 -1.42 0.01
CA SER A 142 -14.07 -0.36 -0.92
C SER A 142 -12.88 0.36 -1.56
N ASN A 143 -11.85 0.65 -0.77
CA ASN A 143 -10.63 1.31 -1.23
C ASN A 143 -9.83 0.43 -2.21
N ASP A 144 -9.75 -0.88 -1.98
CA ASP A 144 -9.08 -1.82 -2.88
C ASP A 144 -9.77 -1.92 -4.24
N ALA A 145 -11.11 -1.94 -4.27
CA ALA A 145 -11.88 -1.88 -5.51
C ALA A 145 -11.62 -0.58 -6.26
N PHE A 146 -11.68 0.57 -5.57
CA PHE A 146 -11.38 1.87 -6.17
C PHE A 146 -9.95 1.94 -6.74
N LYS A 147 -8.96 1.42 -6.00
CA LYS A 147 -7.57 1.33 -6.45
C LYS A 147 -7.45 0.50 -7.72
N LYS A 148 -8.05 -0.70 -7.74
CA LYS A 148 -8.03 -1.58 -8.92
C LYS A 148 -8.63 -0.86 -10.13
N THR A 149 -9.83 -0.29 -10.00
CA THR A 149 -10.47 0.47 -11.09
C THR A 149 -9.61 1.64 -11.56
N SER A 150 -9.01 2.39 -10.63
CA SER A 150 -8.13 3.51 -10.96
C SER A 150 -6.88 3.05 -11.71
N MET A 151 -6.25 1.94 -11.30
CA MET A 151 -5.11 1.36 -11.98
C MET A 151 -5.46 0.95 -13.42
N TRP A 152 -6.62 0.31 -13.63
CA TRP A 152 -7.10 -0.04 -14.97
C TRP A 152 -7.33 1.19 -15.86
N ALA A 153 -7.77 2.31 -15.27
CA ALA A 153 -7.99 3.55 -16.02
C ALA A 153 -6.69 4.26 -16.40
N VAL A 154 -5.73 4.36 -15.48
CA VAL A 154 -4.49 5.14 -15.68
C VAL A 154 -3.37 4.33 -16.32
N CYS A 155 -3.30 3.03 -16.02
CA CYS A 155 -2.27 2.11 -16.49
C CYS A 155 -2.92 0.79 -16.92
N PRO A 156 -3.69 0.80 -18.03
CA PRO A 156 -4.36 -0.40 -18.51
C PRO A 156 -3.32 -1.49 -18.87
N PRO A 157 -3.68 -2.78 -18.82
CA PRO A 157 -2.73 -3.88 -18.94
C PRO A 157 -1.82 -3.82 -20.16
N GLU A 158 -2.34 -3.40 -21.31
CA GLU A 158 -1.55 -3.27 -22.53
C GLU A 158 -0.48 -2.18 -22.44
N ARG A 159 -0.72 -1.09 -21.70
CA ARG A 159 0.25 -0.02 -21.48
C ARG A 159 1.31 -0.43 -20.48
N PHE A 160 0.90 -1.10 -19.41
CA PHE A 160 1.82 -1.67 -18.44
C PHE A 160 2.81 -2.62 -19.13
N LEU A 161 2.29 -3.54 -19.95
CA LEU A 161 3.11 -4.49 -20.70
C LEU A 161 4.07 -3.81 -21.69
N GLU A 162 3.60 -2.78 -22.42
CA GLU A 162 4.43 -1.97 -23.32
C GLU A 162 5.62 -1.32 -22.58
N GLU A 163 5.40 -0.76 -21.39
CA GLU A 163 6.49 -0.14 -20.61
C GLU A 163 7.44 -1.19 -20.02
N CYS A 164 6.94 -2.33 -19.55
CA CYS A 164 7.80 -3.43 -19.11
C CYS A 164 8.66 -4.00 -20.24
N GLU A 165 8.11 -4.13 -21.45
CA GLU A 165 8.84 -4.57 -22.64
C GLU A 165 9.95 -3.56 -23.02
N LYS A 166 9.66 -2.26 -22.97
CA LYS A 166 10.68 -1.22 -23.21
C LYS A 166 11.81 -1.28 -22.19
N ASP A 167 11.49 -1.44 -20.90
CA ASP A 167 12.48 -1.50 -19.84
C ASP A 167 13.34 -2.77 -19.93
N TRP A 168 12.73 -3.91 -20.27
CA TRP A 168 13.43 -5.15 -20.58
C TRP A 168 14.52 -4.93 -21.64
N PHE A 169 14.14 -4.38 -22.80
CA PHE A 169 15.10 -4.13 -23.87
C PHE A 169 16.07 -2.98 -23.55
N HIS A 170 15.71 -2.05 -22.66
CA HIS A 170 16.64 -1.05 -22.13
C HIS A 170 17.79 -1.71 -21.38
N TYR A 171 17.52 -2.67 -20.49
CA TYR A 171 18.56 -3.42 -19.79
C TYR A 171 19.36 -4.32 -20.73
N CYS A 172 18.73 -4.97 -21.72
CA CYS A 172 19.46 -5.73 -22.73
C CYS A 172 20.49 -4.85 -23.47
N ARG A 173 20.11 -3.63 -23.86
CA ARG A 173 21.04 -2.64 -24.46
C ARG A 173 22.17 -2.25 -23.51
N LYS A 174 21.87 -1.99 -22.24
CA LYS A 174 22.91 -1.73 -21.23
C LYS A 174 23.90 -2.88 -21.12
N PHE A 175 23.43 -4.13 -21.07
CA PHE A 175 24.34 -5.27 -21.00
C PHE A 175 25.26 -5.35 -22.22
N LYS A 176 24.77 -5.06 -23.43
CA LYS A 176 25.62 -4.93 -24.64
C LYS A 176 26.69 -3.86 -24.48
N GLU A 177 26.30 -2.68 -23.98
CA GLU A 177 27.24 -1.57 -23.73
C GLU A 177 28.35 -1.96 -22.75
N PHE A 178 28.07 -2.89 -21.82
CA PHE A 178 29.03 -3.46 -20.89
C PHE A 178 29.74 -4.74 -21.39
N GLY A 179 29.61 -5.08 -22.68
CA GLY A 179 30.37 -6.15 -23.33
C GLY A 179 29.66 -7.51 -23.41
N ASP A 180 28.37 -7.60 -23.11
CA ASP A 180 27.59 -8.83 -23.32
C ASP A 180 27.30 -9.07 -24.81
N ASP A 181 27.84 -10.12 -25.39
CA ASP A 181 27.74 -10.46 -26.82
C ASP A 181 26.52 -11.34 -27.18
N ARG A 182 25.76 -11.82 -26.19
CA ARG A 182 24.54 -12.63 -26.42
C ARG A 182 23.43 -11.86 -27.11
N GLU A 183 22.63 -12.51 -27.95
CA GLU A 183 21.46 -11.89 -28.58
C GLU A 183 20.42 -11.46 -27.53
N PHE A 184 19.62 -10.44 -27.86
CA PHE A 184 18.56 -9.99 -26.95
C PHE A 184 17.51 -11.10 -26.80
N PRO A 185 17.26 -11.57 -25.57
CA PRO A 185 16.16 -12.50 -25.35
C PRO A 185 14.83 -11.78 -25.65
N PRO A 186 13.85 -12.48 -26.27
CA PRO A 186 12.53 -11.91 -26.47
C PRO A 186 11.89 -11.60 -25.11
N TYR A 187 11.02 -10.59 -25.07
CA TYR A 187 10.25 -10.29 -23.87
C TYR A 187 9.29 -11.47 -23.58
N PRO A 188 9.30 -12.05 -22.37
CA PRO A 188 8.67 -13.35 -22.12
C PRO A 188 7.14 -13.30 -21.91
N TYR A 189 6.55 -12.11 -21.78
CA TYR A 189 5.16 -11.94 -21.41
C TYR A 189 4.32 -11.37 -22.56
N THR A 190 3.15 -11.96 -22.77
CA THR A 190 2.17 -11.51 -23.76
C THR A 190 0.97 -10.88 -23.09
N LEU A 191 0.18 -10.12 -23.86
CA LEU A 191 -1.05 -9.51 -23.35
C LEU A 191 -2.05 -10.58 -22.89
N ASP A 192 -2.19 -11.67 -23.64
CA ASP A 192 -3.05 -12.80 -23.25
C ASP A 192 -2.63 -13.37 -21.90
N TRP A 193 -1.34 -13.60 -21.71
CA TRP A 193 -0.81 -14.11 -20.44
C TRP A 193 -1.08 -13.14 -19.27
N THR A 194 -0.94 -11.83 -19.48
CA THR A 194 -1.29 -10.83 -18.47
C THR A 194 -2.78 -10.87 -18.11
N PHE A 195 -3.65 -11.00 -19.11
CA PHE A 195 -5.10 -11.12 -18.89
C PHE A 195 -5.48 -12.43 -18.19
N ASP A 196 -4.78 -13.54 -18.48
CA ASP A 196 -4.95 -14.79 -17.75
C ASP A 196 -4.58 -14.65 -16.27
N LEU A 197 -3.51 -13.93 -15.94
CA LEU A 197 -3.17 -13.63 -14.53
C LEU A 197 -4.23 -12.79 -13.83
N LEU A 198 -4.76 -11.76 -14.51
CA LEU A 198 -5.82 -10.91 -13.95
C LEU A 198 -7.11 -11.70 -13.74
N ARG A 199 -7.42 -12.66 -14.62
CA ARG A 199 -8.53 -13.59 -14.46
C ARG A 199 -8.32 -14.51 -13.25
N GLN A 200 -7.13 -15.10 -13.12
CA GLN A 200 -6.77 -15.96 -11.98
C GLN A 200 -6.90 -15.21 -10.64
N GLU A 201 -6.46 -13.95 -10.57
CA GLU A 201 -6.59 -13.12 -9.38
C GLU A 201 -8.07 -12.89 -8.98
N GLU A 202 -8.97 -12.68 -9.93
CA GLU A 202 -10.41 -12.58 -9.64
C GLU A 202 -11.02 -13.92 -9.23
N GLU A 203 -10.60 -15.03 -9.86
CA GLU A 203 -11.05 -16.38 -9.49
C GLU A 203 -10.61 -16.75 -8.07
N ASP A 204 -9.37 -16.41 -7.69
CA ASP A 204 -8.85 -16.58 -6.33
C ASP A 204 -9.66 -15.75 -5.34
N GLY A 205 -9.96 -14.49 -5.67
CA GLY A 205 -10.82 -13.61 -4.87
C GLY A 205 -12.20 -14.22 -4.59
N ILE A 206 -12.85 -14.78 -5.62
CA ILE A 206 -14.13 -15.49 -5.48
C ILE A 206 -13.97 -16.72 -4.59
N GLN A 207 -12.91 -17.52 -4.76
CA GLN A 207 -12.66 -18.68 -3.92
C GLN A 207 -12.45 -18.30 -2.44
N PHE A 208 -11.74 -17.21 -2.18
CA PHE A 208 -11.57 -16.69 -0.82
C PHE A 208 -12.90 -16.23 -0.21
N ALA A 209 -13.75 -15.54 -0.97
CA ALA A 209 -15.07 -15.12 -0.50
C ALA A 209 -15.97 -16.32 -0.16
N VAL A 210 -15.93 -17.40 -0.95
CA VAL A 210 -16.64 -18.66 -0.62
C VAL A 210 -16.10 -19.28 0.67
N LYS A 211 -14.77 -19.39 0.81
CA LYS A 211 -14.15 -19.92 2.03
C LYS A 211 -14.47 -19.07 3.26
N GLY A 212 -14.59 -17.76 3.09
CA GLY A 212 -15.00 -16.81 4.13
C GLY A 212 -16.50 -16.80 4.42
N GLY A 213 -17.31 -17.59 3.71
CA GLY A 213 -18.77 -17.62 3.87
C GLY A 213 -19.50 -16.38 3.35
N GLN A 214 -18.82 -15.53 2.57
CA GLN A 214 -19.39 -14.32 1.97
C GLN A 214 -20.20 -14.62 0.71
N LEU A 215 -19.92 -15.74 0.04
CA LEU A 215 -20.62 -16.20 -1.16
C LEU A 215 -20.98 -17.68 -1.04
N THR A 216 -22.13 -18.07 -1.60
CA THR A 216 -22.43 -19.48 -1.84
C THR A 216 -21.67 -20.00 -3.05
N LYS A 217 -21.62 -21.33 -3.24
CA LYS A 217 -20.97 -21.93 -4.41
C LYS A 217 -21.68 -21.54 -5.71
N GLU A 218 -23.00 -21.50 -5.68
CA GLU A 218 -23.84 -21.12 -6.82
C GLU A 218 -23.56 -19.67 -7.24
N GLN A 219 -23.53 -18.74 -6.27
CA GLN A 219 -23.17 -17.33 -6.54
C GLN A 219 -21.75 -17.19 -7.09
N ALA A 220 -20.81 -17.99 -6.60
CA ALA A 220 -19.44 -17.99 -7.08
C ALA A 220 -19.33 -18.50 -8.54
N ASP A 221 -20.10 -19.51 -8.91
CA ASP A 221 -20.10 -20.06 -10.27
C ASP A 221 -20.72 -19.07 -11.27
N GLU A 222 -21.83 -18.40 -10.92
CA GLU A 222 -22.41 -17.33 -11.73
C GLU A 222 -21.42 -16.16 -11.96
N LEU A 223 -20.68 -15.77 -10.92
CA LEU A 223 -19.66 -14.72 -11.02
C LEU A 223 -18.49 -15.13 -11.91
N ARG A 224 -18.04 -16.39 -11.84
CA ARG A 224 -16.97 -16.91 -12.70
C ARG A 224 -17.36 -16.87 -14.16
N GLU A 225 -18.55 -17.35 -14.50
CA GLU A 225 -19.07 -17.31 -15.87
C GLU A 225 -19.18 -15.88 -16.40
N SER A 226 -19.69 -14.96 -15.57
CA SER A 226 -19.77 -13.54 -15.93
C SER A 226 -18.40 -12.91 -16.16
N ASN A 227 -17.39 -13.29 -15.37
CA ASN A 227 -16.05 -12.71 -15.46
C ASN A 227 -15.27 -13.20 -16.69
N ILE A 228 -15.42 -14.46 -17.09
CA ILE A 228 -14.75 -15.01 -18.30
C ILE A 228 -15.06 -14.14 -19.52
N GLY A 229 -16.35 -13.92 -19.82
CA GLY A 229 -16.76 -13.12 -20.97
C GLY A 229 -16.25 -11.67 -20.91
N LYS A 230 -16.22 -11.06 -19.71
CA LYS A 230 -15.68 -9.70 -19.53
C LYS A 230 -14.18 -9.64 -19.82
N PHE A 231 -13.40 -10.63 -19.40
CA PHE A 231 -11.96 -10.65 -19.63
C PHE A 231 -11.61 -10.89 -21.09
N GLU A 232 -12.31 -11.79 -21.77
CA GLU A 232 -12.15 -12.02 -23.21
C GLU A 232 -12.44 -10.75 -24.01
N GLN A 233 -13.55 -10.08 -23.70
CA GLN A 233 -13.91 -8.80 -24.31
C GLN A 233 -12.81 -7.74 -24.07
N ARG A 234 -12.40 -7.54 -22.81
CA ARG A 234 -11.39 -6.54 -22.45
C ARG A 234 -10.03 -6.83 -23.10
N CYS A 235 -9.63 -8.09 -23.22
CA CYS A 235 -8.40 -8.47 -23.91
C CYS A 235 -8.49 -8.16 -25.41
N GLY A 236 -9.62 -8.47 -26.05
CA GLY A 236 -9.87 -8.12 -27.45
C GLY A 236 -9.79 -6.62 -27.70
N GLU A 237 -10.45 -5.82 -26.87
CA GLU A 237 -10.40 -4.35 -26.94
C GLU A 237 -8.97 -3.82 -26.70
N ALA A 238 -8.24 -4.40 -25.76
CA ALA A 238 -6.86 -4.00 -25.46
C ALA A 238 -5.91 -4.28 -26.64
N LYS A 239 -6.05 -5.43 -27.31
CA LYS A 239 -5.31 -5.77 -28.54
C LYS A 239 -5.59 -4.78 -29.66
N GLU A 240 -6.87 -4.42 -29.85
CA GLU A 240 -7.26 -3.45 -30.87
C GLU A 240 -6.70 -2.05 -30.59
N ARG A 241 -6.79 -1.58 -29.34
CA ARG A 241 -6.15 -0.32 -28.92
C ARG A 241 -4.64 -0.34 -29.16
N ARG A 242 -3.96 -1.45 -28.88
CA ARG A 242 -2.51 -1.59 -29.15
C ARG A 242 -2.21 -1.47 -30.65
N ARG A 243 -2.93 -2.21 -31.50
CA ARG A 243 -2.75 -2.18 -32.97
C ARG A 243 -2.95 -0.78 -33.54
N GLN A 244 -4.01 -0.08 -33.14
CA GLN A 244 -4.28 1.29 -33.59
C GLN A 244 -3.14 2.25 -33.22
N ARG A 245 -2.55 2.09 -32.03
CA ARG A 245 -1.41 2.91 -31.61
C ARG A 245 -0.12 2.60 -32.36
N GLU A 246 0.10 1.35 -32.71
CA GLU A 246 1.25 0.94 -33.54
C GLU A 246 1.11 1.49 -34.96
N GLN A 247 -0.10 1.47 -35.54
CA GLN A 247 -0.38 2.09 -36.84
C GLN A 247 -0.19 3.61 -36.81
N ASN A 248 -0.63 4.29 -35.76
CA ASN A 248 -0.46 5.74 -35.62
C ASN A 248 0.98 6.20 -35.33
N ARG A 249 1.90 5.27 -35.04
CA ARG A 249 3.33 5.56 -34.83
C ARG A 249 4.17 5.47 -36.10
N LEU A 250 3.63 4.86 -37.15
CA LEU A 250 4.26 4.70 -38.47
C LEU A 250 3.90 5.89 -39.38
#